data_AF-A0A353D8I2-F1
#
_entry.id   AF-A0A353D8I2-F1
#
_cell.length_a   1.000
_cell.length_b   1.000
_cell.length_c   1.000
_cell.angle_alpha   90.00
_cell.angle_beta   90.00
_cell.angle_gamma   90.00
#
_symmetry.space_group_name_H-M   'P 1'
#
loop_
_entity.id
_entity.type
_entity.pdbx_description
1 polymer ?
#
loop_
_entity_poly.entity_id
_entity_poly.type
_entity_poly.pdbx_seq_one_letter_code
_entity_poly.pdbx_strand_id
1 'polypeptide(L)' 'MCGRFALRAQRQALNETFGLERVPRAPGRHNIAPGQLVEAVAAEASGRRHMRLFRWGLVP' A
#
# COMPACT_ATOMS: atom_id res chain seq x y z
N MET A 1 -17.55 6.88 6.78
CA MET A 1 -17.18 5.54 6.25
C MET A 1 -16.55 5.73 4.88
N CYS A 2 -15.24 5.53 4.73
CA CYS A 2 -14.54 5.76 3.45
C CYS A 2 -14.58 4.47 2.62
N GLY A 3 -15.49 4.40 1.63
CA GLY A 3 -15.68 3.21 0.80
C GLY A 3 -14.84 3.18 -0.49
N ARG A 4 -14.19 4.28 -0.87
CA ARG A 4 -13.33 4.38 -2.07
C ARG A 4 -12.15 5.30 -1.82
N PHE A 5 -11.01 5.00 -2.44
CA PHE A 5 -9.84 5.88 -2.44
C PHE A 5 -8.95 5.69 -3.68
N ALA A 6 -7.93 6.53 -3.84
CA ALA A 6 -6.95 6.44 -4.91
C ALA A 6 -5.54 6.47 -4.34
N LEU A 7 -4.62 5.71 -4.94
CA LEU A 7 -3.18 5.84 -4.69
C LEU A 7 -2.55 6.61 -5.86
N ARG A 8 -2.47 7.93 -5.71
CA ARG A 8 -1.90 8.84 -6.73
C ARG A 8 -0.44 9.20 -6.48
N ALA A 9 0.07 8.90 -5.30
CA ALA A 9 1.45 9.22 -4.93
C ALA A 9 2.44 8.55 -5.89
N GLN A 10 3.47 9.29 -6.28
CA GLN A 10 4.58 8.72 -7.03
C GLN A 10 5.29 7.67 -6.17
N ARG A 11 5.75 6.60 -6.80
CA ARG A 11 6.39 5.47 -6.10
C ARG A 11 7.67 5.89 -5.36
N GLN A 12 8.42 6.83 -5.93
CA GLN A 12 9.60 7.41 -5.29
C GLN A 12 9.23 8.15 -3.99
N ALA A 13 8.20 9.00 -4.03
CA ALA A 13 7.73 9.70 -2.84
C ALA A 13 7.29 8.73 -1.73
N LEU A 14 6.66 7.60 -2.08
CA LEU A 14 6.31 6.56 -1.11
C LEU A 14 7.57 5.93 -0.48
N ASN A 15 8.60 5.67 -1.28
CA ASN A 15 9.86 5.15 -0.75
C ASN A 15 10.48 6.14 0.25
N GLU A 16 10.69 7.38 -0.17
CA GLU A 16 11.32 8.43 0.66
C GLU A 16 10.53 8.70 1.95
N THR A 17 9.19 8.73 1.86
CA THR A 17 8.33 8.98 3.03
C THR A 17 8.36 7.85 4.05
N PHE A 18 8.42 6.59 3.59
CA PHE A 18 8.25 5.43 4.46
C PHE A 18 9.55 4.64 4.73
N GLY A 19 10.66 4.98 4.05
CA GLY A 19 11.94 4.29 4.16
C GLY A 19 11.88 2.85 3.64
N LEU A 20 11.36 2.65 2.43
CA LEU A 20 11.09 1.31 1.89
C LEU A 20 12.28 0.80 1.06
N GLU A 21 12.81 -0.37 1.41
CA GLU A 21 13.92 -0.97 0.64
C GLU A 21 13.57 -1.17 -0.85
N ARG A 22 12.30 -1.49 -1.13
CA ARG A 22 11.79 -1.64 -2.50
C ARG A 22 10.32 -1.29 -2.59
N VAL A 23 9.97 -0.52 -3.61
CA VAL A 23 8.58 -0.24 -4.02
C VAL A 23 8.32 -0.94 -5.36
N PRO A 24 7.43 -1.96 -5.42
CA PRO A 24 7.09 -2.62 -6.67
C PRO A 24 6.51 -1.64 -7.70
N ARG A 25 6.83 -1.84 -8.98
CA ARG A 25 6.11 -1.17 -10.07
C ARG A 25 4.69 -1.72 -10.11
N ALA A 26 3.71 -0.83 -10.03
CA ALA A 26 2.29 -1.17 -10.14
C ALA A 26 1.56 -0.03 -10.86
N PRO A 27 0.51 -0.36 -11.64
CA PRO A 27 -0.26 0.63 -12.37
C PRO A 27 -0.89 1.66 -11.42
N GLY A 28 -1.15 2.86 -11.94
CA GLY A 28 -1.88 3.88 -11.21
C GLY A 28 -3.25 3.36 -10.80
N ARG A 29 -3.61 3.50 -9.51
CA ARG A 29 -4.91 3.06 -9.00
C ARG A 29 -5.74 4.26 -8.59
N HIS A 30 -6.62 4.68 -9.50
CA HIS A 30 -7.42 5.90 -9.34
C HIS A 30 -8.77 5.67 -8.66
N ASN A 31 -9.18 4.40 -8.52
CA ASN A 31 -10.46 4.02 -7.95
C ASN A 31 -10.40 2.63 -7.28
N ILE A 32 -10.00 2.62 -6.02
CA ILE A 32 -9.86 1.43 -5.18
C ILE A 32 -11.17 1.24 -4.41
N ALA A 33 -11.70 0.02 -4.42
CA ALA A 33 -12.94 -0.39 -3.79
C ALA A 33 -12.73 -1.56 -2.79
N PRO A 34 -13.67 -1.81 -1.86
CA PRO A 34 -13.53 -2.87 -0.87
C PRO A 34 -13.39 -4.25 -1.53
N GLY A 35 -12.64 -5.15 -0.89
CA GLY A 35 -12.32 -6.49 -1.38
C GLY A 35 -11.15 -6.57 -2.34
N GLN A 36 -10.65 -5.45 -2.87
CA GLN A 36 -9.48 -5.43 -3.76
C GLN A 36 -8.16 -5.58 -2.99
N LEU A 37 -7.11 -6.02 -3.71
CA LEU A 37 -5.74 -5.95 -3.21
C LEU A 37 -5.24 -4.51 -3.21
N VAL A 38 -4.70 -4.08 -2.09
CA VAL A 38 -4.14 -2.74 -1.86
C VAL A 38 -2.72 -2.83 -1.36
N GLU A 39 -1.85 -1.90 -1.79
CA GLU A 39 -0.51 -1.83 -1.22
C GLU A 39 -0.57 -1.14 0.14
N ALA A 40 0.03 -1.77 1.13
CA ALA A 40 0.21 -1.22 2.46
C ALA A 40 1.67 -1.37 2.89
N VAL A 41 2.10 -0.47 3.77
CA VAL A 41 3.39 -0.58 4.45
C VAL A 41 3.18 -1.47 5.68
N ALA A 42 3.93 -2.57 5.75
CA ALA A 42 3.96 -3.46 6.90
C ALA A 42 5.36 -3.45 7.51
N ALA A 43 5.43 -3.63 8.83
CA ALA A 43 6.68 -3.78 9.55
C ALA A 43 6.88 -5.25 9.95
N GLU A 44 8.11 -5.74 9.78
CA GLU A 44 8.55 -6.99 10.37
C GLU A 44 8.82 -6.83 11.87
N ALA A 45 8.94 -7.94 12.60
CA ALA A 45 9.36 -7.92 13.99
C ALA A 45 10.73 -7.24 14.21
N SER A 46 11.59 -7.26 13.18
CA SER A 46 12.88 -6.55 13.16
C SER A 46 12.76 -5.02 13.02
N GLY A 47 11.55 -4.48 12.82
CA GLY A 47 11.30 -3.06 12.57
C GLY A 47 11.48 -2.63 11.11
N ARG A 48 11.97 -3.51 10.24
CA ARG A 48 12.11 -3.23 8.80
C ARG A 48 10.74 -3.07 8.16
N ARG A 49 10.57 -1.99 7.37
CA ARG A 49 9.33 -1.69 6.64
C ARG A 49 9.43 -2.18 5.20
N HIS A 50 8.36 -2.78 4.72
CA HIS A 50 8.24 -3.20 3.33
C HIS A 50 6.83 -2.96 2.80
N MET A 51 6.72 -2.83 1.48
CA MET A 51 5.42 -2.68 0.81
C MET A 51 4.88 -4.05 0.40
N ARG A 52 3.66 -4.37 0.82
CA ARG A 52 2.98 -5.64 0.51
C ARG A 52 1.53 -5.42 0.12
N LEU A 53 0.96 -6.41 -0.56
CA LEU A 53 -0.45 -6.43 -0.93
C LEU A 53 -1.28 -7.08 0.17
N PHE A 54 -2.39 -6.44 0.52
CA PHE A 54 -3.41 -6.96 1.43
C PHE A 54 -4.78 -6.84 0.78
N ARG A 55 -5.69 -7.76 1.11
CA ARG A 55 -7.10 -7.61 0.76
C ARG A 55 -7.71 -6.53 1.65
N TRP A 56 -8.31 -5.51 1.05
CA TRP A 56 -9.03 -4.48 1.79
C TRP A 56 -10.37 -5.01 2.30
N GLY A 57 -10.41 -5.39 3.57
CA GLY A 57 -11.58 -5.98 4.21
C GLY A 57 -11.11 -7.05 5.18
N LEU A 58 -10.87 -6.65 6.43
CA LEU A 58 -10.39 -7.52 7.50
C LEU A 58 -11.34 -8.71 7.65
N VAL A 59 -10.78 -9.91 7.64
CA VAL A 59 -11.47 -11.15 7.99
C VAL A 59 -11.00 -11.50 9.41
N PRO A 60 -11.91 -11.53 10.40
CA PRO A 60 -11.57 -11.85 11.78
C PRO A 60 -11.04 -13.28 11.94
#